data_AF-S2WM47-F1
#
_entry.id   AF-S2WM47-F1
#
_cell.length_a   1.000
_cell.length_b   1.000
_cell.length_c   1.000
_cell.angle_alpha   90.00
_cell.angle_beta   90.00
_cell.angle_gamma   90.00
#
_symmetry.space_group_name_H-M   'P 1'
#
loop_
_entity.id
_entity.type
_entity.pdbx_description
1 polymer ?
#
loop_
_entity_poly.entity_id
_entity_poly.type
_entity_poly.pdbx_seq_one_letter_code
_entity_poly.pdbx_strand_id
1 'polypeptide(L)'
;MIELTAEQIDVIRQSAQKQGAQDSPVPLELRQELLGPITDLVFVPHHQQRTLTDVYGQDQNWFTNLNADWEAAKQLGAVYMFSPDTVTFPLHDLTDDGQPIVASIRRSSRPEGLPWYMAYVTHKHSKTYSNPANALWDWAFFPGGWETILPPLADLALDESWDFIEERGNSRKPYSILRSYLTYTFYKLQSDGMVFEDEDAQFAAFNTGLVDKTYEAIYACFTANERGPQPWIFQEFCYAGQSGAGKKLVSTFNPLPPRAKYVKRLEDLVFDGTRRLDADREHILLDNIDRLPDAFLSEELRGFNEASSFLENIYSTADRRARKDKFSDLAELIQNEPKYMRRLTNRLNDAIELAQKRAQWNYRTAVPAYYPTKGTMTLLLPLDLTDDERPDVALVSELMPTGVYVGHTILTMRMAYNNARLVSRPDSDWLNTGVKLFGGEYDE
;
A
#
# COMPACT_ATOMS: atom_id res chain seq x y z
N MET A 1 -17.48 -15.16 -29.40
CA MET A 1 -17.74 -15.04 -27.96
C MET A 1 -17.37 -16.36 -27.32
N ILE A 2 -16.57 -16.34 -26.25
CA ILE A 2 -16.32 -17.52 -25.43
C ILE A 2 -17.58 -17.75 -24.59
N GLU A 3 -18.08 -18.98 -24.53
CA GLU A 3 -19.13 -19.36 -23.59
C GLU A 3 -18.47 -19.87 -22.31
N LEU A 4 -18.85 -19.29 -21.16
CA LEU A 4 -18.39 -19.76 -19.86
C LEU A 4 -19.02 -21.12 -19.54
N THR A 5 -18.23 -21.99 -18.92
CA THR A 5 -18.71 -23.28 -18.42
C THR A 5 -19.69 -23.09 -17.25
N ALA A 6 -20.46 -24.13 -16.94
CA ALA A 6 -21.38 -24.10 -15.80
C ALA A 6 -20.67 -23.84 -14.46
N GLU A 7 -19.45 -24.37 -14.29
CA GLU A 7 -18.62 -24.15 -13.10
C GLU A 7 -18.19 -22.67 -12.99
N GLN A 8 -17.73 -22.08 -14.09
CA GLN A 8 -17.36 -20.66 -14.17
C GLN A 8 -18.54 -19.73 -13.87
N ILE A 9 -19.73 -20.05 -14.41
CA ILE A 9 -20.96 -19.30 -14.10
C ILE A 9 -21.32 -19.41 -12.62
N ASP A 10 -21.08 -20.57 -12.00
CA ASP A 10 -21.36 -20.76 -10.58
C ASP A 10 -20.40 -19.95 -9.69
N VAL A 11 -19.12 -19.82 -10.07
CA VAL A 11 -18.16 -18.91 -9.40
C VAL A 11 -18.68 -17.48 -9.37
N ILE A 12 -19.13 -16.95 -10.51
CA ILE A 12 -19.69 -15.59 -10.62
C ILE A 12 -20.90 -15.43 -9.68
N ARG A 13 -21.79 -16.43 -9.65
CA ARG A 13 -22.99 -16.42 -8.80
C ARG A 13 -22.63 -16.42 -7.30
N GLN A 14 -21.74 -17.32 -6.88
CA GLN A 14 -21.32 -17.45 -5.48
C GLN A 14 -20.57 -16.19 -5.02
N SER A 15 -19.73 -15.63 -5.89
CA SER A 15 -19.02 -14.37 -5.64
C SER A 15 -19.99 -13.22 -5.35
N ALA A 16 -21.02 -13.06 -6.18
CA ALA A 16 -22.02 -12.00 -6.00
C ALA A 16 -22.78 -12.11 -4.66
N GLN A 17 -23.10 -13.34 -4.24
CA GLN A 17 -23.73 -13.58 -2.93
C GLN A 17 -22.78 -13.23 -1.79
N LYS A 18 -21.53 -13.65 -1.87
CA LYS A 18 -20.51 -13.39 -0.85
C LYS A 18 -20.18 -11.90 -0.71
N GLN A 19 -20.24 -11.15 -1.81
CA GLN A 19 -19.97 -9.71 -1.84
C GLN A 19 -21.19 -8.84 -1.47
N GLY A 20 -22.34 -9.44 -1.15
CA GLY A 20 -23.54 -8.67 -0.81
C GLY A 20 -24.11 -7.87 -1.98
N ALA A 21 -23.98 -8.36 -3.22
CA ALA A 21 -24.42 -7.64 -4.42
C ALA A 21 -25.93 -7.27 -4.37
N GLN A 22 -26.74 -8.07 -3.66
CA GLN A 22 -28.16 -7.83 -3.46
C GLN A 22 -28.45 -6.64 -2.54
N ASP A 23 -27.52 -6.29 -1.64
CA ASP A 23 -27.67 -5.21 -0.67
C ASP A 23 -27.34 -3.84 -1.27
N SER A 24 -26.72 -3.81 -2.44
CA SER A 24 -26.31 -2.57 -3.13
C SER A 24 -26.50 -2.65 -4.65
N PRO A 25 -27.76 -2.77 -5.14
CA PRO A 25 -28.03 -2.94 -6.57
C PRO A 25 -27.67 -1.69 -7.38
N VAL A 26 -27.31 -1.89 -8.65
CA VAL A 26 -27.10 -0.78 -9.60
C VAL A 26 -28.45 -0.07 -9.87
N PRO A 27 -28.53 1.28 -9.72
CA PRO A 27 -29.74 2.06 -10.03
C PRO A 27 -30.19 1.91 -11.48
N LEU A 28 -31.50 2.02 -11.74
CA LEU A 28 -32.09 1.77 -13.05
C LEU A 28 -31.52 2.70 -14.14
N GLU A 29 -31.25 3.95 -13.78
CA GLU A 29 -30.68 4.97 -14.66
C GLU A 29 -29.29 4.54 -15.13
N LEU A 30 -28.48 3.99 -14.23
CA LEU A 30 -27.12 3.56 -14.53
C LEU A 30 -27.09 2.25 -15.32
N ARG A 31 -28.08 1.37 -15.13
CA ARG A 31 -28.18 0.11 -15.90
C ARG A 31 -28.30 0.36 -17.39
N GLN A 32 -28.97 1.43 -17.81
CA GLN A 32 -29.12 1.76 -19.23
C GLN A 32 -27.76 2.09 -19.88
N GLU A 33 -26.86 2.71 -19.13
CA GLU A 33 -25.50 3.04 -19.59
C GLU A 33 -24.58 1.82 -19.66
N LEU A 34 -24.98 0.69 -19.06
CA LEU A 34 -24.18 -0.53 -18.91
C LEU A 34 -24.65 -1.70 -19.80
N LEU A 35 -25.57 -1.45 -20.74
CA LEU A 35 -26.18 -2.51 -21.55
C LEU A 35 -25.23 -3.17 -22.56
N GLY A 36 -24.23 -2.44 -23.05
CA GLY A 36 -23.29 -2.91 -24.06
C GLY A 36 -22.23 -3.91 -23.56
N PRO A 37 -21.40 -4.44 -24.48
CA PRO A 37 -20.17 -5.17 -24.15
C PRO A 37 -19.25 -4.29 -23.31
N ILE A 38 -18.53 -4.88 -22.35
CA ILE A 38 -17.68 -4.08 -21.46
C ILE A 38 -16.58 -3.33 -22.23
N THR A 39 -16.12 -3.91 -23.33
CA THR A 39 -15.04 -3.36 -24.15
C THR A 39 -15.43 -2.14 -24.96
N ASP A 40 -16.73 -1.94 -25.20
CA ASP A 40 -17.26 -0.77 -25.91
C ASP A 40 -17.60 0.37 -24.94
N LEU A 41 -17.53 0.09 -23.63
CA LEU A 41 -17.95 0.99 -22.57
C LEU A 41 -16.80 1.41 -21.65
N VAL A 42 -15.81 0.54 -21.48
CA VAL A 42 -14.78 0.65 -20.44
C VAL A 42 -13.40 0.70 -21.07
N PHE A 43 -12.69 1.81 -20.86
CA PHE A 43 -11.25 1.88 -21.09
C PHE A 43 -10.51 1.07 -20.02
N VAL A 44 -9.61 0.18 -20.41
CA VAL A 44 -8.83 -0.65 -19.47
C VAL A 44 -7.38 -0.15 -19.45
N PRO A 45 -6.92 0.49 -18.36
CA PRO A 45 -5.54 0.95 -18.25
C PRO A 45 -4.55 -0.21 -18.31
N HIS A 46 -3.34 0.04 -18.83
CA HIS A 46 -2.35 -1.01 -19.08
C HIS A 46 -2.01 -1.88 -17.86
N HIS A 47 -1.89 -1.31 -16.66
CA HIS A 47 -1.69 -2.12 -15.44
C HIS A 47 -2.86 -3.06 -15.16
N GLN A 48 -4.10 -2.66 -15.44
CA GLN A 48 -5.25 -3.56 -15.31
C GLN A 48 -5.23 -4.63 -16.39
N GLN A 49 -4.77 -4.32 -17.62
CA GLN A 49 -4.57 -5.33 -18.65
C GLN A 49 -3.55 -6.39 -18.22
N ARG A 50 -2.44 -5.96 -17.59
CA ARG A 50 -1.45 -6.88 -16.99
C ARG A 50 -2.08 -7.76 -15.91
N THR A 51 -2.82 -7.17 -14.98
CA THR A 51 -3.54 -7.93 -13.94
C THR A 51 -4.52 -8.92 -14.55
N LEU A 52 -5.31 -8.53 -15.55
CA LEU A 52 -6.27 -9.42 -16.21
C LEU A 52 -5.57 -10.54 -16.99
N THR A 53 -4.42 -10.24 -17.62
CA THR A 53 -3.59 -11.26 -18.29
C THR A 53 -3.05 -12.28 -17.28
N ASP A 54 -2.68 -11.84 -16.08
CA ASP A 54 -2.28 -12.72 -14.99
C ASP A 54 -3.46 -13.57 -14.46
N VAL A 55 -4.62 -12.94 -14.28
CA VAL A 55 -5.87 -13.60 -13.84
C VAL A 55 -6.26 -14.72 -14.80
N TYR A 56 -6.44 -14.44 -16.08
CA TYR A 56 -6.91 -15.42 -17.06
C TYR A 56 -5.79 -16.33 -17.62
N GLY A 57 -4.53 -15.98 -17.39
CA GLY A 57 -3.36 -16.67 -17.93
C GLY A 57 -2.85 -16.06 -19.24
N GLN A 58 -1.53 -16.09 -19.41
CA GLN A 58 -0.78 -15.44 -20.50
C GLN A 58 -1.16 -15.92 -21.90
N ASP A 59 -1.57 -17.20 -22.03
CA ASP A 59 -1.97 -17.79 -23.31
C ASP A 59 -3.44 -17.47 -23.67
N GLN A 60 -4.18 -16.82 -22.77
CA GLN A 60 -5.58 -16.48 -22.97
C GLN A 60 -5.77 -15.00 -23.31
N ASN A 61 -6.77 -14.72 -24.15
CA ASN A 61 -7.12 -13.35 -24.48
C ASN A 61 -8.02 -12.77 -23.37
N TRP A 62 -7.40 -12.01 -22.46
CA TRP A 62 -8.08 -11.36 -21.34
C TRP A 62 -9.30 -10.54 -21.78
N PHE A 63 -9.25 -9.93 -22.97
CA PHE A 63 -10.33 -9.11 -23.53
C PHE A 63 -11.60 -9.94 -23.77
N THR A 64 -11.45 -11.16 -24.27
CA THR A 64 -12.58 -12.02 -24.60
C THR A 64 -13.22 -12.61 -23.34
N ASN A 65 -12.39 -13.01 -22.38
CA ASN A 65 -12.85 -13.53 -21.09
C ASN A 65 -13.56 -12.46 -20.26
N LEU A 66 -13.01 -11.24 -20.21
CA LEU A 66 -13.62 -10.13 -19.50
C LEU A 66 -15.02 -9.78 -20.06
N ASN A 67 -15.19 -9.81 -21.38
CA ASN A 67 -16.51 -9.62 -22.01
C ASN A 67 -17.49 -10.74 -21.62
N ALA A 68 -17.03 -12.00 -21.58
CA ALA A 68 -17.87 -13.13 -21.19
C ALA A 68 -18.32 -13.03 -19.72
N ASP A 69 -17.41 -12.65 -18.82
CA ASP A 69 -17.69 -12.40 -17.40
C ASP A 69 -18.70 -11.27 -17.21
N TRP A 70 -18.54 -10.18 -17.95
CA TRP A 70 -19.46 -9.05 -17.91
C TRP A 70 -20.88 -9.44 -18.32
N GLU A 71 -21.03 -10.16 -19.42
CA GLU A 71 -22.35 -10.61 -19.88
C GLU A 71 -22.99 -11.59 -18.88
N ALA A 72 -22.23 -12.55 -18.36
CA ALA A 72 -22.71 -13.47 -17.35
C ALA A 72 -23.12 -12.75 -16.06
N ALA A 73 -22.31 -11.79 -15.58
CA ALA A 73 -22.63 -11.01 -14.40
C ALA A 73 -23.91 -10.17 -14.59
N LYS A 74 -24.11 -9.55 -15.76
CA LYS A 74 -25.35 -8.82 -16.09
C LYS A 74 -26.56 -9.76 -16.07
N GLN A 75 -26.47 -10.93 -16.71
CA GLN A 75 -27.56 -11.90 -16.78
C GLN A 75 -27.94 -12.47 -15.41
N LEU A 76 -26.95 -12.68 -14.54
CA LEU A 76 -27.16 -13.18 -13.18
C LEU A 76 -27.60 -12.10 -12.18
N GLY A 77 -27.63 -10.82 -12.58
CA GLY A 77 -27.85 -9.70 -11.66
C GLY A 77 -26.72 -9.53 -10.63
N ALA A 78 -25.51 -9.95 -10.99
CA ALA A 78 -24.31 -9.94 -10.15
C ALA A 78 -23.51 -8.63 -10.23
N VAL A 79 -24.01 -7.62 -10.95
CA VAL A 79 -23.40 -6.28 -11.03
C VAL A 79 -24.00 -5.40 -9.92
N TYR A 80 -23.15 -4.77 -9.12
CA TYR A 80 -23.55 -4.03 -7.92
C TYR A 80 -22.74 -2.73 -7.71
N MET A 81 -23.24 -1.86 -6.84
CA MET A 81 -22.56 -0.62 -6.43
C MET A 81 -21.62 -0.92 -5.26
N PHE A 82 -20.33 -0.71 -5.44
CA PHE A 82 -19.35 -0.80 -4.34
C PHE A 82 -19.27 0.54 -3.57
N SER A 83 -19.39 1.65 -4.29
CA SER A 83 -19.54 3.00 -3.75
C SER A 83 -20.44 3.79 -4.70
N PRO A 84 -20.91 5.01 -4.34
CA PRO A 84 -21.88 5.77 -5.15
C PRO A 84 -21.50 6.02 -6.63
N ASP A 85 -20.24 5.82 -6.98
CA ASP A 85 -19.61 6.09 -8.27
C ASP A 85 -18.81 4.91 -8.83
N THR A 86 -18.87 3.75 -8.17
CA THR A 86 -18.07 2.57 -8.52
C THR A 86 -18.98 1.37 -8.68
N VAL A 87 -19.04 0.84 -9.90
CA VAL A 87 -19.77 -0.37 -10.25
C VAL A 87 -18.81 -1.53 -10.23
N THR A 88 -19.19 -2.64 -9.59
CA THR A 88 -18.35 -3.83 -9.45
C THR A 88 -19.09 -5.07 -9.94
N PHE A 89 -18.35 -6.00 -10.53
CA PHE A 89 -18.87 -7.28 -10.98
C PHE A 89 -17.81 -8.38 -10.77
N PRO A 90 -18.24 -9.61 -10.51
CA PRO A 90 -17.32 -10.73 -10.33
C PRO A 90 -16.82 -11.32 -11.65
N LEU A 91 -15.61 -11.87 -11.61
CA LEU A 91 -15.01 -12.64 -12.70
C LEU A 91 -15.16 -14.15 -12.43
N HIS A 92 -14.99 -14.98 -13.45
CA HIS A 92 -15.17 -16.44 -13.30
C HIS A 92 -14.00 -17.19 -12.66
N ASP A 93 -12.85 -16.53 -12.49
CA ASP A 93 -11.66 -17.11 -11.86
C ASP A 93 -11.60 -16.76 -10.37
N LEU A 94 -10.85 -17.58 -9.63
CA LEU A 94 -10.59 -17.38 -8.20
C LEU A 94 -9.12 -17.00 -7.97
N THR A 95 -8.86 -16.37 -6.83
CA THR A 95 -7.49 -16.21 -6.34
C THR A 95 -6.88 -17.58 -5.99
N ASP A 96 -5.55 -17.62 -5.82
CA ASP A 96 -4.83 -18.86 -5.48
C ASP A 96 -5.32 -19.56 -4.20
N ASP A 97 -6.00 -18.83 -3.33
CA ASP A 97 -6.59 -19.32 -2.08
C ASP A 97 -8.13 -19.41 -2.12
N GLY A 98 -8.70 -19.41 -3.33
CA GLY A 98 -10.10 -19.68 -3.57
C GLY A 98 -11.04 -18.52 -3.25
N GLN A 99 -10.55 -17.28 -3.13
CA GLN A 99 -11.40 -16.10 -2.95
C GLN A 99 -11.91 -15.57 -4.28
N PRO A 100 -13.07 -14.89 -4.29
CA PRO A 100 -13.57 -14.33 -5.52
C PRO A 100 -12.73 -13.18 -6.06
N ILE A 101 -12.50 -13.20 -7.37
CA ILE A 101 -11.91 -12.08 -8.10
C ILE A 101 -13.04 -11.17 -8.59
N VAL A 102 -12.90 -9.87 -8.34
CA VAL A 102 -13.83 -8.84 -8.83
C VAL A 102 -13.11 -7.77 -9.64
N ALA A 103 -13.84 -7.17 -10.58
CA ALA A 103 -13.44 -5.99 -11.32
C ALA A 103 -14.40 -4.83 -11.03
N SER A 104 -13.84 -3.63 -10.89
CA SER A 104 -14.59 -2.40 -10.63
C SER A 104 -14.34 -1.35 -11.69
N ILE A 105 -15.40 -0.69 -12.13
CA ILE A 105 -15.38 0.38 -13.13
C ILE A 105 -15.90 1.69 -12.54
N ARG A 106 -15.40 2.80 -13.07
CA ARG A 106 -15.79 4.16 -12.68
C ARG A 106 -16.06 5.01 -13.91
N ARG A 107 -16.91 6.04 -13.75
CA ARG A 107 -17.15 7.01 -14.83
C ARG A 107 -15.84 7.67 -15.22
N SER A 108 -15.58 7.73 -16.51
CA SER A 108 -14.49 8.47 -17.09
C SER A 108 -14.79 9.96 -17.04
N SER A 109 -13.78 10.79 -16.73
CA SER A 109 -13.86 12.24 -16.82
C SER A 109 -13.51 12.77 -18.22
N ARG A 110 -13.20 11.90 -19.17
CA ARG A 110 -12.72 12.27 -20.51
C ARG A 110 -13.87 12.69 -21.43
N PRO A 111 -13.80 13.88 -22.06
CA PRO A 111 -14.82 14.33 -23.00
C PRO A 111 -14.91 13.48 -24.29
N GLU A 112 -13.79 12.92 -24.76
CA GLU A 112 -13.69 12.19 -26.05
C GLU A 112 -13.21 10.73 -25.88
N GLY A 113 -13.60 10.07 -24.78
CA GLY A 113 -13.21 8.68 -24.49
C GLY A 113 -14.39 7.77 -24.19
N LEU A 114 -14.09 6.51 -23.90
CA LEU A 114 -15.10 5.57 -23.39
C LEU A 114 -15.69 6.10 -22.07
N PRO A 115 -17.02 5.93 -21.83
CA PRO A 115 -17.72 6.52 -20.70
C PRO A 115 -17.27 6.00 -19.33
N TRP A 116 -16.59 4.86 -19.31
CA TRP A 116 -16.07 4.24 -18.10
C TRP A 116 -14.60 3.91 -18.24
N TYR A 117 -13.91 3.75 -17.11
CA TYR A 117 -12.59 3.15 -17.05
C TYR A 117 -12.53 2.07 -15.97
N MET A 118 -11.65 1.09 -16.17
CA MET A 118 -11.40 0.04 -15.20
C MET A 118 -10.54 0.56 -14.06
N ALA A 119 -11.15 0.70 -12.89
CA ALA A 119 -10.53 1.30 -11.72
C ALA A 119 -9.77 0.28 -10.87
N TYR A 120 -10.20 -0.99 -10.88
CA TYR A 120 -9.62 -2.04 -10.06
C TYR A 120 -9.93 -3.43 -10.62
N VAL A 121 -8.98 -4.35 -10.49
CA VAL A 121 -9.14 -5.79 -10.67
C VAL A 121 -8.41 -6.48 -9.53
N THR A 122 -9.03 -7.50 -8.94
CA THR A 122 -8.40 -8.30 -7.90
C THR A 122 -7.24 -9.10 -8.49
N HIS A 123 -6.06 -9.07 -7.86
CA HIS A 123 -4.90 -9.84 -8.31
C HIS A 123 -5.08 -11.33 -8.01
N LYS A 124 -4.69 -12.20 -8.95
CA LYS A 124 -4.79 -13.67 -8.82
C LYS A 124 -4.11 -14.21 -7.57
N HIS A 125 -2.94 -13.66 -7.26
CA HIS A 125 -2.13 -14.05 -6.11
C HIS A 125 -2.52 -13.33 -4.80
N SER A 126 -3.64 -12.62 -4.77
CA SER A 126 -4.13 -11.97 -3.54
C SER A 126 -4.54 -13.04 -2.53
N LYS A 127 -3.97 -13.01 -1.33
CA LYS A 127 -4.36 -13.88 -0.22
C LYS A 127 -5.49 -13.24 0.60
N THR A 128 -6.32 -14.07 1.25
CA THR A 128 -7.51 -13.78 2.08
C THR A 128 -7.19 -12.96 3.32
N TYR A 129 -5.93 -12.58 3.52
CA TYR A 129 -5.64 -11.62 4.56
C TYR A 129 -6.45 -10.37 4.27
N SER A 130 -7.31 -9.99 5.23
CA SER A 130 -7.98 -8.70 5.24
C SER A 130 -6.98 -7.64 4.81
N ASN A 131 -7.44 -6.67 3.99
CA ASN A 131 -6.61 -5.53 3.57
C ASN A 131 -5.70 -5.14 4.75
N PRO A 132 -4.36 -5.15 4.61
CA PRO A 132 -3.46 -4.98 5.76
C PRO A 132 -3.79 -3.73 6.59
N ALA A 133 -4.38 -2.71 5.97
CA ALA A 133 -4.84 -1.49 6.61
C ALA A 133 -6.08 -1.66 7.54
N ASN A 134 -6.88 -2.71 7.32
CA ASN A 134 -8.12 -3.00 8.05
C ASN A 134 -7.97 -4.14 9.05
N ALA A 135 -6.95 -5.00 8.92
CA ALA A 135 -6.82 -6.23 9.69
C ALA A 135 -7.02 -6.08 11.22
N LEU A 136 -6.45 -5.03 11.80
CA LEU A 136 -6.60 -4.72 13.23
C LEU A 136 -8.06 -4.37 13.61
N TRP A 137 -8.78 -3.67 12.73
CA TRP A 137 -10.16 -3.22 12.95
C TRP A 137 -11.22 -4.28 12.65
N ASP A 138 -10.89 -5.19 11.73
CA ASP A 138 -11.70 -6.38 11.48
C ASP A 138 -11.58 -7.35 12.66
N TRP A 139 -10.42 -7.39 13.30
CA TRP A 139 -10.13 -8.27 14.43
C TRP A 139 -10.59 -7.71 15.80
N ALA A 140 -10.44 -6.41 16.04
CA ALA A 140 -10.79 -5.79 17.32
C ALA A 140 -11.57 -4.47 17.19
N PHE A 141 -12.52 -4.29 18.10
CA PHE A 141 -13.21 -3.03 18.30
C PHE A 141 -12.41 -2.09 19.22
N PHE A 142 -12.28 -0.82 18.83
CA PHE A 142 -11.60 0.21 19.61
C PHE A 142 -12.59 1.30 20.05
N PRO A 143 -12.98 1.36 21.35
CA PRO A 143 -13.88 2.37 21.87
C PRO A 143 -13.35 3.79 21.65
N GLY A 144 -14.11 4.63 20.94
CA GLY A 144 -13.71 6.02 20.61
C GLY A 144 -12.69 6.15 19.47
N GLY A 145 -12.14 5.03 19.02
CA GLY A 145 -11.30 4.92 17.84
C GLY A 145 -9.85 5.40 17.99
N TRP A 146 -9.20 5.79 16.88
CA TRP A 146 -7.78 6.18 16.91
C TRP A 146 -7.48 7.37 17.83
N GLU A 147 -8.40 8.34 17.90
CA GLU A 147 -8.22 9.57 18.70
C GLU A 147 -8.12 9.29 20.20
N THR A 148 -8.71 8.18 20.68
CA THR A 148 -8.67 7.81 22.09
C THR A 148 -7.48 6.93 22.45
N ILE A 149 -7.02 6.08 21.52
CA ILE A 149 -6.01 5.07 21.83
C ILE A 149 -4.57 5.50 21.49
N LEU A 150 -4.38 6.38 20.49
CA LEU A 150 -3.04 6.78 20.07
C LEU A 150 -2.31 7.66 21.07
N PRO A 151 -2.94 8.70 21.68
CA PRO A 151 -2.21 9.57 22.61
C PRO A 151 -1.64 8.82 23.82
N PRO A 152 -2.39 7.95 24.53
CA PRO A 152 -1.84 7.18 25.64
C PRO A 152 -0.69 6.25 25.24
N LEU A 153 -0.73 5.66 24.03
CA LEU A 153 0.36 4.83 23.52
C LEU A 153 1.61 5.67 23.24
N ALA A 154 1.43 6.85 22.66
CA ALA A 154 2.52 7.79 22.36
C ALA A 154 3.20 8.24 23.66
N ASP A 155 2.42 8.56 24.70
CA ASP A 155 2.93 8.97 26.02
C ASP A 155 3.70 7.86 26.75
N LEU A 156 3.30 6.60 26.54
CA LEU A 156 3.92 5.43 27.15
C LEU A 156 5.24 5.05 26.47
N ALA A 157 5.30 5.20 25.14
CA ALA A 157 6.44 4.81 24.33
C ALA A 157 7.63 5.76 24.48
N LEU A 158 8.79 5.35 23.96
CA LEU A 158 9.94 6.22 23.74
C LEU A 158 9.52 7.47 22.94
N ASP A 159 10.11 8.60 23.33
CA ASP A 159 9.79 9.90 22.75
C ASP A 159 10.23 9.96 21.27
N GLU A 160 9.25 10.16 20.39
CA GLU A 160 9.46 10.36 18.96
C GLU A 160 8.33 11.16 18.31
N SER A 161 8.62 11.67 17.11
CA SER A 161 7.62 12.37 16.30
C SER A 161 6.70 11.36 15.62
N TRP A 162 5.51 11.17 16.18
CA TRP A 162 4.49 10.25 15.67
C TRP A 162 3.58 10.82 14.58
N ASP A 163 3.86 12.04 14.12
CA ASP A 163 3.20 12.64 12.98
C ASP A 163 4.18 13.48 12.15
N PHE A 164 3.80 13.81 10.92
CA PHE A 164 4.61 14.68 10.08
C PHE A 164 4.26 16.15 10.36
N ILE A 165 5.28 17.01 10.43
CA ILE A 165 5.09 18.44 10.61
C ILE A 165 4.48 19.04 9.33
N GLU A 166 3.28 19.60 9.42
CA GLU A 166 2.65 20.33 8.31
C GLU A 166 2.90 21.84 8.43
N GLU A 167 3.33 22.49 7.34
CA GLU A 167 3.59 23.94 7.29
C GLU A 167 2.36 24.81 7.65
N ARG A 168 1.14 24.24 7.55
CA ARG A 168 -0.13 24.92 7.88
C ARG A 168 -0.73 24.47 9.21
N GLY A 169 0.11 24.09 10.17
CA GLY A 169 -0.18 24.23 11.60
C GLY A 169 -1.27 23.36 12.22
N ASN A 170 -1.86 22.39 11.51
CA ASN A 170 -2.67 21.33 12.11
C ASN A 170 -2.81 20.15 11.15
N SER A 171 -2.23 18.99 11.52
CA SER A 171 -2.54 17.71 10.88
C SER A 171 -4.02 17.41 11.07
N ARG A 172 -4.75 17.14 9.99
CA ARG A 172 -6.16 16.70 10.06
C ARG A 172 -6.33 15.33 10.71
N LYS A 173 -5.24 14.58 10.91
CA LYS A 173 -5.21 13.22 11.48
C LYS A 173 -3.95 13.07 12.32
N PRO A 174 -3.97 13.47 13.61
CA PRO A 174 -2.80 13.37 14.46
C PRO A 174 -2.31 11.91 14.54
N TYR A 175 -1.02 11.73 14.85
CA TYR A 175 -0.42 10.40 15.03
C TYR A 175 -0.46 9.51 13.77
N SER A 176 -0.38 10.10 12.57
CA SER A 176 -0.51 9.34 11.31
C SER A 176 0.57 8.26 11.11
N ILE A 177 1.77 8.47 11.67
CA ILE A 177 2.87 7.51 11.66
C ILE A 177 2.55 6.38 12.65
N LEU A 178 2.19 6.70 13.90
CA LEU A 178 1.89 5.71 14.93
C LEU A 178 0.71 4.81 14.53
N ARG A 179 -0.34 5.41 13.94
CA ARG A 179 -1.47 4.68 13.36
C ARG A 179 -1.02 3.64 12.34
N SER A 180 -0.21 4.06 11.37
CA SER A 180 0.32 3.18 10.33
C SER A 180 1.19 2.08 10.95
N TYR A 181 2.07 2.46 11.89
CA TYR A 181 2.94 1.54 12.61
C TYR A 181 2.15 0.44 13.30
N LEU A 182 1.20 0.79 14.18
CA LEU A 182 0.43 -0.20 14.94
C LEU A 182 -0.38 -1.11 14.02
N THR A 183 -0.98 -0.54 12.96
CA THR A 183 -1.81 -1.28 11.99
C THR A 183 -1.00 -2.37 11.28
N TYR A 184 0.15 -2.01 10.71
CA TYR A 184 0.95 -2.96 9.93
C TYR A 184 1.82 -3.87 10.80
N THR A 185 2.19 -3.45 12.02
CA THR A 185 2.81 -4.33 13.02
C THR A 185 1.83 -5.41 13.47
N PHE A 186 0.57 -5.06 13.74
CA PHE A 186 -0.46 -6.06 14.03
C PHE A 186 -0.62 -7.03 12.86
N TYR A 187 -0.78 -6.52 11.63
CA TYR A 187 -0.91 -7.36 10.45
C TYR A 187 0.25 -8.35 10.29
N LYS A 188 1.49 -7.88 10.54
CA LYS A 188 2.68 -8.73 10.55
C LYS A 188 2.56 -9.86 11.58
N LEU A 189 2.22 -9.51 12.82
CA LEU A 189 2.08 -10.47 13.91
C LEU A 189 0.98 -11.48 13.64
N GLN A 190 -0.17 -11.03 13.11
CA GLN A 190 -1.28 -11.89 12.76
C GLN A 190 -0.87 -12.88 11.65
N SER A 191 -0.20 -12.39 10.60
CA SER A 191 0.34 -13.24 9.52
C SER A 191 1.37 -14.26 10.03
N ASP A 192 2.09 -13.95 11.10
CA ASP A 192 3.11 -14.84 11.69
C ASP A 192 2.55 -15.76 12.79
N GLY A 193 1.25 -15.67 13.13
CA GLY A 193 0.66 -16.41 14.25
C GLY A 193 1.17 -15.95 15.62
N MET A 194 1.53 -14.68 15.75
CA MET A 194 2.13 -14.05 16.94
C MET A 194 1.18 -13.10 17.68
N VAL A 195 -0.10 -13.10 17.30
CA VAL A 195 -1.20 -12.54 18.09
C VAL A 195 -1.74 -13.68 18.94
N PHE A 196 -1.75 -13.53 20.26
CA PHE A 196 -2.17 -14.60 21.15
C PHE A 196 -3.60 -14.39 21.59
N GLU A 197 -4.37 -15.47 21.54
CA GLU A 197 -5.79 -15.51 21.87
C GLU A 197 -6.00 -16.72 22.79
N ASP A 198 -6.71 -16.49 23.90
CA ASP A 198 -7.15 -17.52 24.82
C ASP A 198 -8.66 -17.35 25.00
N GLU A 199 -9.41 -18.26 24.36
CA GLU A 199 -10.87 -18.25 24.40
C GLU A 199 -11.37 -18.56 25.82
N ASP A 200 -10.76 -19.46 26.58
CA ASP A 200 -11.22 -19.80 27.93
C ASP A 200 -11.02 -18.63 28.90
N ALA A 201 -9.89 -17.96 28.81
CA ALA A 201 -9.59 -16.76 29.59
C ALA A 201 -10.28 -15.50 29.04
N GLN A 202 -10.95 -15.60 27.88
CA GLN A 202 -11.59 -14.50 27.16
C GLN A 202 -10.62 -13.31 27.04
N PHE A 203 -9.40 -13.60 26.57
CA PHE A 203 -8.30 -12.65 26.55
C PHE A 203 -7.43 -12.80 25.31
N ALA A 204 -7.06 -11.67 24.72
CA ALA A 204 -6.11 -11.64 23.62
C ALA A 204 -5.08 -10.53 23.82
N ALA A 205 -3.88 -10.75 23.29
CA ALA A 205 -2.83 -9.75 23.36
C ALA A 205 -1.81 -9.89 22.25
N PHE A 206 -1.16 -8.77 21.92
CA PHE A 206 0.03 -8.76 21.08
C PHE A 206 1.05 -7.74 21.58
N ASN A 207 2.32 -7.97 21.25
CA ASN A 207 3.41 -7.04 21.55
C ASN A 207 3.40 -5.91 20.50
N THR A 208 3.30 -4.66 20.92
CA THR A 208 3.19 -3.52 19.98
C THR A 208 4.49 -3.26 19.21
N GLY A 209 5.62 -3.82 19.65
CA GLY A 209 6.95 -3.51 19.13
C GLY A 209 7.55 -2.22 19.71
N LEU A 210 6.76 -1.43 20.44
CA LEU A 210 7.21 -0.24 21.15
C LEU A 210 7.67 -0.58 22.56
N VAL A 211 8.53 0.28 23.09
CA VAL A 211 9.08 0.19 24.44
C VAL A 211 9.02 1.55 25.11
N ASP A 212 9.07 1.58 26.43
CA ASP A 212 9.17 2.81 27.22
C ASP A 212 10.63 3.31 27.35
N LYS A 213 10.83 4.33 28.20
CA LYS A 213 12.15 4.90 28.51
C LYS A 213 13.11 3.94 29.20
N THR A 214 12.60 2.85 29.77
CA THR A 214 13.40 1.79 30.40
C THR A 214 13.60 0.58 29.49
N TYR A 215 13.12 0.65 28.23
CA TYR A 215 13.10 -0.43 27.25
C TYR A 215 12.20 -1.64 27.63
N GLU A 216 11.23 -1.44 28.53
CA GLU A 216 10.17 -2.42 28.79
C GLU A 216 9.16 -2.44 27.64
N ALA A 217 8.78 -3.65 27.20
CA ALA A 217 7.87 -3.83 26.07
C ALA A 217 6.43 -3.45 26.42
N ILE A 218 5.79 -2.74 25.49
CA ILE A 218 4.39 -2.33 25.58
C ILE A 218 3.53 -3.34 24.83
N TYR A 219 2.53 -3.89 25.53
CA TYR A 219 1.56 -4.85 24.99
C TYR A 219 0.20 -4.19 24.79
N ALA A 220 -0.51 -4.58 23.73
CA ALA A 220 -1.92 -4.25 23.55
C ALA A 220 -2.75 -5.43 24.03
N CYS A 221 -3.68 -5.18 24.97
CA CYS A 221 -4.52 -6.22 25.56
C CYS A 221 -6.00 -6.00 25.22
N PHE A 222 -6.71 -7.12 25.05
CA PHE A 222 -8.08 -7.17 24.58
C PHE A 222 -8.87 -8.20 25.38
N THR A 223 -10.18 -7.96 25.53
CA THR A 223 -11.14 -8.93 26.07
C THR A 223 -12.13 -9.34 25.01
N ALA A 224 -12.83 -10.46 25.21
CA ALA A 224 -13.88 -10.87 24.30
C ALA A 224 -14.97 -9.79 24.17
N ASN A 225 -15.46 -9.60 22.95
CA ASN A 225 -16.49 -8.63 22.63
C ASN A 225 -17.83 -9.32 22.40
N GLU A 226 -18.71 -9.25 23.39
CA GLU A 226 -20.03 -9.88 23.32
C GLU A 226 -21.09 -9.05 22.56
N ARG A 227 -20.76 -7.80 22.18
CA ARG A 227 -21.76 -6.81 21.75
C ARG A 227 -21.56 -6.28 20.34
N GLY A 228 -20.51 -6.70 19.64
CA GLY A 228 -20.16 -6.20 18.32
C GLY A 228 -19.74 -7.30 17.35
N PRO A 229 -19.56 -6.96 16.06
CA PRO A 229 -19.19 -7.93 15.04
C PRO A 229 -17.72 -8.39 15.15
N GLN A 230 -16.84 -7.58 15.76
CA GLN A 230 -15.46 -7.97 16.05
C GLN A 230 -15.41 -8.92 17.27
N PRO A 231 -14.57 -9.97 17.25
CA PRO A 231 -14.44 -10.91 18.36
C PRO A 231 -13.81 -10.31 19.62
N TRP A 232 -12.96 -9.29 19.45
CA TRP A 232 -12.18 -8.70 20.54
C TRP A 232 -12.52 -7.22 20.72
N ILE A 233 -12.41 -6.70 21.94
CA ILE A 233 -12.52 -5.28 22.27
C ILE A 233 -11.25 -4.83 23.01
N PHE A 234 -10.69 -3.71 22.57
CA PHE A 234 -9.49 -3.13 23.16
C PHE A 234 -9.73 -2.73 24.62
N GLN A 235 -8.83 -3.18 25.50
CA GLN A 235 -8.87 -2.87 26.93
C GLN A 235 -7.87 -1.76 27.27
N GLU A 236 -6.57 -2.02 27.10
CA GLU A 236 -5.50 -1.07 27.44
C GLU A 236 -4.15 -1.45 26.81
N PHE A 237 -3.24 -0.47 26.78
CA PHE A 237 -1.80 -0.74 26.61
C PHE A 237 -1.16 -0.91 27.98
N CYS A 238 -0.34 -1.94 28.15
CA CYS A 238 0.25 -2.25 29.46
C CYS A 238 1.63 -2.90 29.36
N TYR A 239 2.32 -2.94 30.49
CA TYR A 239 3.54 -3.72 30.68
C TYR A 239 3.20 -5.10 31.26
N ALA A 240 4.01 -6.09 30.94
CA ALA A 240 3.85 -7.43 31.51
C ALA A 240 3.94 -7.42 33.05
N GLY A 241 2.94 -7.99 33.72
CA GLY A 241 2.90 -8.12 35.17
C GLY A 241 2.49 -6.86 35.93
N GLN A 242 2.38 -5.71 35.27
CA GLN A 242 1.84 -4.50 35.88
C GLN A 242 0.30 -4.55 35.92
N SER A 243 -0.32 -3.73 36.78
CA SER A 243 -1.76 -3.74 37.12
C SER A 243 -2.75 -4.02 35.98
N GLY A 244 -3.95 -4.48 36.32
CA GLY A 244 -5.03 -4.67 35.34
C GLY A 244 -4.71 -5.77 34.32
N ALA A 245 -4.74 -5.44 33.04
CA ALA A 245 -4.48 -6.36 31.95
C ALA A 245 -3.06 -6.94 31.95
N GLY A 246 -2.06 -6.22 32.48
CA GLY A 246 -0.67 -6.72 32.53
C GLY A 246 -0.49 -7.94 33.43
N LYS A 247 -1.23 -8.01 34.55
CA LYS A 247 -1.29 -9.20 35.42
C LYS A 247 -2.01 -10.36 34.73
N LYS A 248 -3.09 -10.06 34.00
CA LYS A 248 -3.82 -11.06 33.22
C LYS A 248 -2.94 -11.65 32.11
N LEU A 249 -2.20 -10.80 31.40
CA LEU A 249 -1.23 -11.18 30.37
C LEU A 249 -0.24 -12.24 30.87
N VAL A 250 0.41 -12.03 32.01
CA VAL A 250 1.40 -12.99 32.56
C VAL A 250 0.76 -14.23 33.16
N SER A 251 -0.50 -14.17 33.62
CA SER A 251 -1.22 -15.35 34.12
C SER A 251 -1.81 -16.21 33.00
N THR A 252 -2.05 -15.63 31.82
CA THR A 252 -2.69 -16.30 30.68
C THR A 252 -1.65 -16.84 29.70
N PHE A 253 -0.61 -16.07 29.37
CA PHE A 253 0.34 -16.45 28.32
C PHE A 253 1.74 -16.78 28.84
N ASN A 254 2.22 -17.98 28.52
CA ASN A 254 3.61 -18.38 28.68
C ASN A 254 4.05 -19.27 27.49
N PRO A 255 4.93 -18.79 26.59
CA PRO A 255 5.62 -17.50 26.62
C PRO A 255 4.67 -16.30 26.43
N LEU A 256 5.16 -15.08 26.70
CA LEU A 256 4.44 -13.85 26.34
C LEU A 256 4.40 -13.65 24.81
N PRO A 257 3.43 -12.90 24.26
CA PRO A 257 3.39 -12.56 22.85
C PRO A 257 4.73 -11.94 22.39
N PRO A 258 5.37 -12.47 21.34
CA PRO A 258 6.67 -11.96 20.90
C PRO A 258 6.51 -10.70 20.06
N ARG A 259 7.57 -9.89 19.98
CA ARG A 259 7.64 -8.76 19.04
C ARG A 259 7.75 -9.24 17.59
N ALA A 260 7.27 -8.42 16.66
CA ALA A 260 7.43 -8.67 15.24
C ALA A 260 8.92 -8.76 14.84
N LYS A 261 9.24 -9.71 13.96
CA LYS A 261 10.57 -9.86 13.37
C LYS A 261 10.47 -9.69 11.85
N TYR A 262 11.23 -8.73 11.34
CA TYR A 262 11.23 -8.39 9.92
C TYR A 262 12.48 -8.91 9.20
N VAL A 263 13.65 -8.59 9.75
CA VAL A 263 14.97 -8.95 9.21
C VAL A 263 15.24 -10.44 9.40
N LYS A 264 15.60 -11.12 8.32
CA LYS A 264 16.01 -12.53 8.31
C LYS A 264 17.48 -12.70 7.95
N ARG A 265 18.03 -11.77 7.17
CA ARG A 265 19.41 -11.80 6.65
C ARG A 265 19.98 -10.38 6.51
N LEU A 266 21.30 -10.27 6.32
CA LEU A 266 21.97 -8.97 6.24
C LEU A 266 21.54 -8.16 5.01
N GLU A 267 21.23 -8.84 3.92
CA GLU A 267 20.79 -8.22 2.66
C GLU A 267 19.41 -7.57 2.78
N ASP A 268 18.66 -7.85 3.84
CA ASP A 268 17.41 -7.14 4.16
C ASP A 268 17.68 -5.74 4.76
N LEU A 269 18.91 -5.48 5.20
CA LEU A 269 19.34 -4.23 5.86
C LEU A 269 20.31 -3.40 5.02
N VAL A 270 21.15 -4.05 4.21
CA VAL A 270 22.24 -3.40 3.50
C VAL A 270 22.07 -3.57 2.00
N PHE A 271 22.04 -2.45 1.28
CA PHE A 271 22.03 -2.43 -0.16
C PHE A 271 23.43 -2.64 -0.73
N ASP A 272 23.60 -3.65 -1.57
CA ASP A 272 24.84 -3.89 -2.31
C ASP A 272 24.82 -3.12 -3.62
N GLY A 273 25.39 -1.91 -3.60
CA GLY A 273 25.41 -1.04 -4.76
C GLY A 273 26.23 -1.55 -5.93
N THR A 274 27.02 -2.62 -5.79
CA THR A 274 27.77 -3.22 -6.90
C THR A 274 26.89 -4.11 -7.79
N ARG A 275 25.71 -4.49 -7.31
CA ARG A 275 24.76 -5.33 -8.05
C ARG A 275 24.01 -4.54 -9.11
N ARG A 276 23.63 -5.24 -10.17
CA ARG A 276 22.71 -4.71 -11.17
C ARG A 276 21.35 -4.40 -10.52
N LEU A 277 20.78 -3.26 -10.90
CA LEU A 277 19.43 -2.84 -10.53
C LEU A 277 18.64 -2.56 -11.81
N ASP A 278 17.53 -3.29 -11.99
CA ASP A 278 16.60 -3.08 -13.09
C ASP A 278 15.29 -2.51 -12.55
N ALA A 279 14.91 -1.30 -12.99
CA ALA A 279 13.67 -0.65 -12.55
C ALA A 279 12.52 -0.90 -13.52
N ASP A 280 11.30 -1.11 -12.98
CA ASP A 280 10.07 -1.17 -13.76
C ASP A 280 9.65 0.25 -14.17
N ARG A 281 10.27 0.74 -15.24
CA ARG A 281 10.09 2.11 -15.75
C ARG A 281 8.66 2.40 -16.14
N GLU A 282 7.94 1.44 -16.70
CA GLU A 282 6.54 1.65 -17.06
C GLU A 282 5.67 1.81 -15.83
N HIS A 283 5.85 0.96 -14.82
CA HIS A 283 5.10 1.09 -13.58
C HIS A 283 5.43 2.39 -12.81
N ILE A 284 6.69 2.83 -12.87
CA ILE A 284 7.13 4.08 -12.24
C ILE A 284 6.62 5.31 -12.99
N LEU A 285 6.81 5.37 -14.31
CA LEU A 285 6.59 6.57 -15.12
C LEU A 285 5.17 6.70 -15.66
N LEU A 286 4.38 5.62 -15.68
CA LEU A 286 2.99 5.63 -16.16
C LEU A 286 2.01 5.41 -15.00
N ASP A 287 2.09 4.26 -14.32
CA ASP A 287 1.09 3.90 -13.31
C ASP A 287 1.18 4.75 -12.03
N ASN A 288 2.37 5.25 -11.72
CA ASN A 288 2.65 6.06 -10.53
C ASN A 288 3.17 7.46 -10.88
N ILE A 289 2.82 7.97 -12.07
CA ILE A 289 3.24 9.29 -12.53
C ILE A 289 2.83 10.42 -11.57
N ASP A 290 1.73 10.24 -10.84
CA ASP A 290 1.22 11.17 -9.84
C ASP A 290 2.08 11.26 -8.56
N ARG A 291 3.07 10.37 -8.41
CA ARG A 291 4.05 10.39 -7.32
C ARG A 291 5.34 11.11 -7.69
N LEU A 292 5.58 11.38 -8.98
CA LEU A 292 6.77 12.09 -9.43
C LEU A 292 6.65 13.58 -9.09
N PRO A 293 7.78 14.28 -8.87
CA PRO A 293 7.76 15.71 -8.59
C PRO A 293 7.19 16.51 -9.77
N ASP A 294 6.37 17.50 -9.44
CA ASP A 294 5.80 18.40 -10.45
C ASP A 294 6.92 19.13 -11.23
N ALA A 295 8.00 19.52 -10.55
CA ALA A 295 9.16 20.16 -11.17
C ALA A 295 9.91 19.23 -12.15
N PHE A 296 10.05 17.94 -11.80
CA PHE A 296 10.66 16.93 -12.67
C PHE A 296 9.86 16.76 -13.96
N LEU A 297 8.55 16.56 -13.84
CA LEU A 297 7.67 16.41 -15.01
C LEU A 297 7.67 17.66 -15.89
N SER A 298 7.64 18.84 -15.27
CA SER A 298 7.68 20.13 -15.97
C SER A 298 8.97 20.32 -16.76
N GLU A 299 10.12 19.92 -16.21
CA GLU A 299 11.42 20.06 -16.87
C GLU A 299 11.58 19.03 -18.00
N GLU A 300 11.28 17.76 -17.72
CA GLU A 300 11.50 16.67 -18.68
C GLU A 300 10.49 16.69 -19.83
N LEU A 301 9.30 17.24 -19.62
CA LEU A 301 8.31 17.41 -20.70
C LEU A 301 8.33 18.81 -21.32
N ARG A 302 9.28 19.67 -20.92
CA ARG A 302 9.47 21.00 -21.49
C ARG A 302 9.77 20.90 -23.00
N GLY A 303 9.08 21.73 -23.78
CA GLY A 303 9.23 21.80 -25.23
C GLY A 303 8.28 20.86 -26.00
N PHE A 304 7.52 20.03 -25.29
CA PHE A 304 6.39 19.28 -25.86
C PHE A 304 5.09 20.01 -25.50
N ASN A 305 4.60 20.85 -26.42
CA ASN A 305 3.48 21.77 -26.18
C ASN A 305 2.24 21.04 -25.63
N GLU A 306 1.90 19.88 -26.20
CA GLU A 306 0.76 19.08 -25.76
C GLU A 306 0.93 18.62 -24.30
N ALA A 307 2.06 17.98 -23.97
CA ALA A 307 2.33 17.54 -22.61
C ALA A 307 2.38 18.70 -21.60
N SER A 308 2.92 19.86 -22.02
CA SER A 308 2.96 21.07 -21.19
C SER A 308 1.55 21.60 -20.88
N SER A 309 0.64 21.57 -21.86
CA SER A 309 -0.77 21.93 -21.64
C SER A 309 -1.50 20.96 -20.70
N PHE A 310 -1.20 19.64 -20.79
CA PHE A 310 -1.71 18.66 -19.83
C PHE A 310 -1.23 18.97 -18.40
N LEU A 311 0.06 19.25 -18.22
CA LEU A 311 0.62 19.57 -16.90
C LEU A 311 0.02 20.84 -16.30
N GLU A 312 -0.16 21.92 -17.08
CA GLU A 312 -0.81 23.15 -16.60
C GLU A 312 -2.24 22.89 -16.12
N ASN A 313 -2.98 22.06 -16.86
CA ASN A 313 -4.33 21.65 -16.49
C ASN A 313 -4.35 20.79 -15.21
N ILE A 314 -3.39 19.87 -15.06
CA ILE A 314 -3.22 19.07 -13.84
C ILE A 314 -2.94 19.97 -12.63
N TYR A 315 -1.98 20.88 -12.74
CA TYR A 315 -1.54 21.71 -11.61
C TYR A 315 -2.55 22.78 -11.19
N SER A 316 -3.40 23.23 -12.11
CA SER A 316 -4.53 24.11 -11.79
C SER A 316 -5.73 23.38 -11.17
N THR A 317 -5.73 22.04 -11.14
CA THR A 317 -6.83 21.24 -10.59
C THR A 317 -6.70 21.06 -9.08
N ALA A 318 -7.59 21.72 -8.32
CA ALA A 318 -7.61 21.62 -6.86
C ALA A 318 -8.16 20.27 -6.35
N ASP A 319 -9.15 19.69 -7.04
CA ASP A 319 -9.74 18.42 -6.62
C ASP A 319 -8.75 17.26 -6.84
N ARG A 320 -8.38 16.58 -5.75
CA ARG A 320 -7.37 15.53 -5.78
C ARG A 320 -7.75 14.36 -6.67
N ARG A 321 -9.05 14.04 -6.75
CA ARG A 321 -9.53 12.90 -7.53
C ARG A 321 -9.48 13.22 -9.01
N ALA A 322 -10.04 14.35 -9.41
CA ALA A 322 -9.95 14.85 -10.78
C ALA A 322 -8.49 15.04 -11.21
N ARG A 323 -7.61 15.49 -10.30
CA ARG A 323 -6.17 15.57 -10.58
C ARG A 323 -5.57 14.20 -10.88
N LYS A 324 -5.96 13.16 -10.14
CA LYS A 324 -5.51 11.78 -10.38
C LYS A 324 -5.99 11.25 -11.74
N ASP A 325 -7.24 11.48 -12.09
CA ASP A 325 -7.77 11.06 -13.40
C ASP A 325 -7.00 11.75 -14.54
N LYS A 326 -6.68 13.05 -14.40
CA LYS A 326 -5.86 13.79 -15.39
C LYS A 326 -4.41 13.28 -15.51
N PHE A 327 -3.81 12.81 -14.41
CA PHE A 327 -2.51 12.14 -14.48
C PHE A 327 -2.58 10.83 -15.28
N SER A 328 -3.70 10.10 -15.21
CA SER A 328 -3.93 8.93 -16.07
C SER A 328 -3.96 9.30 -17.56
N ASP A 329 -4.49 10.48 -17.89
CA ASP A 329 -4.51 10.99 -19.27
C ASP A 329 -3.09 11.34 -19.76
N LEU A 330 -2.30 11.98 -18.91
CA LEU A 330 -0.90 12.26 -19.19
C LEU A 330 -0.09 10.96 -19.40
N ALA A 331 -0.33 9.93 -18.58
CA ALA A 331 0.34 8.64 -18.71
C ALA A 331 0.07 8.00 -20.08
N GLU A 332 -1.17 8.05 -20.56
CA GLU A 332 -1.52 7.54 -21.89
C GLU A 332 -0.86 8.35 -23.02
N LEU A 333 -0.82 9.67 -22.89
CA LEU A 333 -0.08 10.52 -23.83
C LEU A 333 1.40 10.11 -23.90
N ILE A 334 2.05 9.93 -22.74
CA ILE A 334 3.46 9.51 -22.66
C ILE A 334 3.66 8.10 -23.24
N GLN A 335 2.71 7.20 -23.02
CA GLN A 335 2.76 5.84 -23.54
C GLN A 335 2.74 5.82 -25.07
N ASN A 336 1.92 6.67 -25.69
CA ASN A 336 1.76 6.74 -27.15
C ASN A 336 2.87 7.54 -27.84
N GLU A 337 3.71 8.27 -27.10
CA GLU A 337 4.77 9.13 -27.63
C GLU A 337 6.17 8.67 -27.18
N PRO A 338 6.90 7.86 -27.99
CA PRO A 338 8.18 7.27 -27.60
C PRO A 338 9.25 8.29 -27.18
N LYS A 339 9.17 9.53 -27.67
CA LYS A 339 10.10 10.60 -27.30
C LYS A 339 9.91 11.04 -25.84
N TYR A 340 8.68 11.09 -25.35
CA TYR A 340 8.36 11.49 -23.97
C TYR A 340 8.87 10.42 -23.01
N MET A 341 8.51 9.16 -23.28
CA MET A 341 8.96 8.01 -22.50
C MET A 341 10.48 7.90 -22.44
N ARG A 342 11.18 8.08 -23.58
CA ARG A 342 12.65 8.01 -23.61
C ARG A 342 13.31 9.09 -22.74
N ARG A 343 12.78 10.32 -22.76
CA ARG A 343 13.35 11.43 -21.98
C ARG A 343 13.20 11.19 -20.48
N LEU A 344 12.00 10.83 -20.04
CA LEU A 344 11.72 10.47 -18.65
C LEU A 344 12.55 9.27 -18.18
N THR A 345 12.68 8.25 -19.03
CA THR A 345 13.49 7.06 -18.75
C THR A 345 14.95 7.39 -18.54
N ASN A 346 15.54 8.24 -19.38
CA ASN A 346 16.94 8.62 -19.26
C ASN A 346 17.20 9.33 -17.92
N ARG A 347 16.37 10.33 -17.58
CA ARG A 347 16.55 11.06 -16.32
C ARG A 347 16.31 10.17 -15.09
N LEU A 348 15.34 9.25 -15.15
CA LEU A 348 15.13 8.26 -14.10
C LEU A 348 16.36 7.35 -13.92
N ASN A 349 16.94 6.85 -15.02
CA ASN A 349 18.14 6.01 -14.95
C ASN A 349 19.34 6.76 -14.36
N ASP A 350 19.52 8.03 -14.73
CA ASP A 350 20.59 8.87 -14.18
C ASP A 350 20.45 9.01 -12.65
N ALA A 351 19.23 9.27 -12.16
CA ALA A 351 18.95 9.38 -10.72
C ALA A 351 19.17 8.04 -9.98
N ILE A 352 18.79 6.91 -10.59
CA ILE A 352 19.04 5.57 -10.05
C ILE A 352 20.55 5.30 -9.95
N GLU A 353 21.32 5.63 -11.01
CA GLU A 353 22.76 5.43 -11.02
C GLU A 353 23.44 6.25 -9.92
N LEU A 354 23.02 7.51 -9.73
CA LEU A 354 23.51 8.36 -8.64
C LEU A 354 23.17 7.76 -7.27
N ALA A 355 21.94 7.29 -7.07
CA ALA A 355 21.51 6.65 -5.83
C ALA A 355 22.33 5.39 -5.52
N GLN A 356 22.64 4.56 -6.53
CA GLN A 356 23.51 3.40 -6.38
C GLN A 356 24.93 3.81 -5.97
N LYS A 357 25.51 4.83 -6.60
CA LYS A 357 26.84 5.37 -6.22
C LYS A 357 26.85 5.88 -4.78
N ARG A 358 25.79 6.60 -4.36
CA ARG A 358 25.64 7.07 -2.96
C ARG A 358 25.58 5.88 -1.99
N ALA A 359 24.83 4.83 -2.32
CA ALA A 359 24.72 3.62 -1.50
C ALA A 359 26.00 2.76 -1.47
N GLN A 360 26.80 2.76 -2.55
CA GLN A 360 28.14 2.15 -2.52
C GLN A 360 29.07 2.90 -1.57
N TRP A 361 29.00 4.24 -1.54
CA TRP A 361 29.83 5.08 -0.67
C TRP A 361 29.41 5.01 0.80
N ASN A 362 28.10 5.01 1.07
CA ASN A 362 27.54 4.97 2.40
C ASN A 362 26.46 3.89 2.51
N TYR A 363 26.78 2.81 3.24
CA TYR A 363 25.88 1.68 3.45
C TYR A 363 24.54 2.05 4.14
N ARG A 364 24.45 3.24 4.76
CA ARG A 364 23.23 3.76 5.39
C ARG A 364 22.33 4.55 4.44
N THR A 365 22.76 4.81 3.20
CA THR A 365 21.97 5.57 2.24
C THR A 365 20.68 4.85 1.87
N ALA A 366 20.73 3.53 1.69
CA ALA A 366 19.53 2.74 1.48
C ALA A 366 18.86 2.46 2.83
N VAL A 367 17.55 2.68 2.91
CA VAL A 367 16.79 2.50 4.16
C VAL A 367 15.98 1.21 4.07
N PRO A 368 16.11 0.27 5.03
CA PRO A 368 15.29 -0.94 5.05
C PRO A 368 13.83 -0.61 5.34
N ALA A 369 12.94 -1.29 4.63
CA ALA A 369 11.50 -1.14 4.77
C ALA A 369 10.81 -2.49 4.67
N TYR A 370 9.63 -2.60 5.27
CA TYR A 370 8.79 -3.78 5.15
C TYR A 370 7.59 -3.46 4.26
N TYR A 371 7.27 -4.36 3.33
CA TYR A 371 6.07 -4.26 2.50
C TYR A 371 5.00 -5.24 2.99
N PRO A 372 3.97 -4.77 3.74
CA PRO A 372 3.02 -5.65 4.42
C PRO A 372 2.31 -6.61 3.48
N THR A 373 1.83 -6.13 2.33
CA THR A 373 1.01 -6.92 1.40
C THR A 373 1.74 -8.15 0.84
N LYS A 374 3.06 -8.06 0.56
CA LYS A 374 3.87 -9.21 0.10
C LYS A 374 4.56 -9.95 1.24
N GLY A 375 4.59 -9.36 2.43
CA GLY A 375 5.34 -9.88 3.56
C GLY A 375 6.86 -9.94 3.35
N THR A 376 7.40 -9.04 2.54
CA THR A 376 8.82 -9.04 2.14
C THR A 376 9.54 -7.77 2.59
N MET A 377 10.86 -7.89 2.76
CA MET A 377 11.76 -6.76 3.02
C MET A 377 12.14 -6.10 1.69
N THR A 378 12.23 -4.78 1.71
CA THR A 378 12.70 -3.97 0.58
C THR A 378 13.68 -2.92 1.08
N LEU A 379 14.50 -2.40 0.16
CA LEU A 379 15.44 -1.33 0.40
C LEU A 379 15.01 -0.11 -0.38
N LEU A 380 14.88 1.01 0.34
CA LEU A 380 14.47 2.29 -0.21
C LEU A 380 15.72 3.07 -0.63
N LEU A 381 15.88 3.30 -1.92
CA LEU A 381 16.95 4.15 -2.46
C LEU A 381 16.43 5.57 -2.68
N PRO A 382 17.13 6.61 -2.19
CA PRO A 382 16.73 8.00 -2.42
C PRO A 382 16.97 8.37 -3.89
N LEU A 383 15.94 8.84 -4.58
CA LEU A 383 16.06 9.38 -5.93
C LEU A 383 15.97 10.90 -5.89
N ASP A 384 17.03 11.52 -6.40
CA ASP A 384 17.15 12.96 -6.59
C ASP A 384 16.77 13.25 -8.06
N LEU A 385 15.52 13.67 -8.29
CA LEU A 385 14.99 13.86 -9.65
C LEU A 385 15.07 15.32 -10.09
N THR A 386 15.00 16.26 -9.15
CA THR A 386 14.96 17.70 -9.40
C THR A 386 16.28 18.39 -9.08
N ASP A 387 16.74 18.30 -7.83
CA ASP A 387 18.04 18.77 -7.35
C ASP A 387 18.82 17.64 -6.67
N ASP A 388 20.15 17.77 -6.59
CA ASP A 388 21.05 16.73 -6.04
C ASP A 388 21.21 16.83 -4.50
N GLU A 389 20.42 17.66 -3.82
CA GLU A 389 20.56 17.90 -2.37
C GLU A 389 19.49 17.19 -1.54
N ARG A 390 18.25 17.08 -2.05
CA ARG A 390 17.13 16.50 -1.33
C ARG A 390 16.43 15.40 -2.14
N PRO A 391 16.31 14.18 -1.58
CA PRO A 391 15.55 13.13 -2.24
C PRO A 391 14.08 13.51 -2.42
N ASP A 392 13.62 13.38 -3.65
CA ASP A 392 12.25 13.67 -4.06
C ASP A 392 11.31 12.50 -3.75
N VAL A 393 11.79 11.30 -4.09
CA VAL A 393 11.06 10.03 -3.96
C VAL A 393 12.03 8.92 -3.56
N ALA A 394 11.50 7.80 -3.09
CA ALA A 394 12.29 6.61 -2.77
C ALA A 394 11.95 5.46 -3.73
N LEU A 395 12.95 4.89 -4.38
CA LEU A 395 12.80 3.67 -5.18
C LEU A 395 12.73 2.44 -4.27
N VAL A 396 11.67 1.64 -4.43
CA VAL A 396 11.48 0.38 -3.71
C VAL A 396 12.25 -0.73 -4.43
N SER A 397 13.36 -1.14 -3.85
CA SER A 397 14.25 -2.15 -4.42
C SER A 397 14.14 -3.48 -3.66
N GLU A 398 13.91 -4.58 -4.38
CA GLU A 398 13.88 -5.94 -3.83
C GLU A 398 15.03 -6.76 -4.39
N LEU A 399 15.76 -7.49 -3.53
CA LEU A 399 16.80 -8.42 -3.96
C LEU A 399 16.16 -9.73 -4.42
N MET A 400 16.24 -10.01 -5.71
CA MET A 400 15.72 -11.25 -6.28
C MET A 400 16.64 -12.44 -5.99
N PRO A 401 16.14 -13.69 -6.03
CA PRO A 401 16.98 -14.90 -5.87
C PRO A 401 18.13 -15.00 -6.87
N THR A 402 18.00 -14.36 -8.04
CA THR A 402 19.06 -14.26 -9.06
C THR A 402 20.25 -13.40 -8.62
N GLY A 403 20.11 -12.63 -7.54
CA GLY A 403 21.10 -11.68 -7.05
C GLY A 403 21.04 -10.29 -7.70
N VAL A 404 20.03 -10.03 -8.53
CA VAL A 404 19.73 -8.71 -9.15
C VAL A 404 18.70 -7.97 -8.29
N TYR A 405 18.85 -6.66 -8.16
CA TYR A 405 17.82 -5.82 -7.56
C TYR A 405 16.75 -5.45 -8.59
N VAL A 406 15.48 -5.56 -8.21
CA VAL A 406 14.36 -5.04 -9.00
C VAL A 406 13.78 -3.82 -8.30
N GLY A 407 13.80 -2.68 -8.99
CA GLY A 407 13.14 -1.46 -8.58
C GLY A 407 11.68 -1.48 -8.98
N HIS A 408 10.78 -1.91 -8.09
CA HIS A 408 9.37 -2.16 -8.43
C HIS A 408 8.57 -0.89 -8.66
N THR A 409 8.76 0.13 -7.82
CA THR A 409 7.95 1.36 -7.83
C THR A 409 8.67 2.47 -7.06
N ILE A 410 8.11 3.67 -7.07
CA ILE A 410 8.54 4.80 -6.25
C ILE A 410 7.52 5.13 -5.16
N LEU A 411 8.02 5.59 -4.02
CA LEU A 411 7.23 6.09 -2.89
C LEU A 411 7.51 7.57 -2.70
N THR A 412 6.48 8.32 -2.32
CA THR A 412 6.70 9.66 -1.75
C THR A 412 7.48 9.54 -0.44
N MET A 413 8.19 10.58 -0.03
CA MET A 413 8.99 10.55 1.20
C MET A 413 8.16 10.20 2.45
N ARG A 414 6.90 10.63 2.50
CA ARG A 414 5.94 10.26 3.57
C ARG A 414 5.67 8.75 3.61
N MET A 415 5.41 8.15 2.44
CA MET A 415 5.18 6.71 2.31
C MET A 415 6.45 5.91 2.65
N ALA A 416 7.60 6.37 2.16
CA ALA A 416 8.91 5.79 2.43
C ALA A 416 9.18 5.74 3.94
N TYR A 417 8.99 6.85 4.65
CA TYR A 417 9.15 6.93 6.10
C TYR A 417 8.24 5.94 6.84
N ASN A 418 6.95 5.91 6.50
CA ASN A 418 6.00 4.99 7.13
C ASN A 418 6.41 3.52 6.97
N ASN A 419 6.86 3.12 5.78
CA ASN A 419 7.28 1.74 5.53
C ASN A 419 8.61 1.40 6.23
N ALA A 420 9.54 2.35 6.29
CA ALA A 420 10.81 2.18 6.99
C ALA A 420 10.63 2.09 8.50
N ARG A 421 9.75 2.93 9.07
CA ARG A 421 9.51 3.00 10.52
C ARG A 421 8.99 1.69 11.11
N LEU A 422 8.36 0.82 10.30
CA LEU A 422 7.97 -0.53 10.73
C LEU A 422 9.17 -1.37 11.19
N VAL A 423 10.32 -1.20 10.52
CA VAL A 423 11.53 -1.98 10.77
C VAL A 423 12.40 -1.32 11.82
N SER A 424 12.65 -0.01 11.67
CA SER A 424 13.49 0.77 12.59
C SER A 424 13.18 2.25 12.50
N ARG A 425 13.49 3.02 13.56
CA ARG A 425 13.55 4.48 13.45
C ARG A 425 14.62 4.87 12.41
N PRO A 426 14.29 5.65 11.36
CA PRO A 426 15.25 5.96 10.28
C PRO A 426 16.47 6.79 10.66
N ASP A 427 16.61 7.26 11.91
CA ASP A 427 17.71 8.10 12.37
C ASP A 427 18.52 7.47 13.52
N SER A 428 19.81 7.79 13.58
CA SER A 428 20.69 7.41 14.70
C SER A 428 20.70 8.50 15.77
N ASP A 429 20.05 8.22 16.89
CA ASP A 429 19.83 9.23 17.94
C ASP A 429 21.03 9.50 18.86
N TRP A 430 22.09 8.69 18.80
CA TRP A 430 23.11 8.65 19.86
C TRP A 430 24.53 9.05 19.44
N LEU A 431 24.87 8.96 18.14
CA LEU A 431 26.20 9.28 17.63
C LEU A 431 26.10 10.23 16.43
N ASN A 432 26.14 11.51 16.73
CA ASN A 432 26.17 12.59 15.75
C ASN A 432 27.25 13.62 16.13
N THR A 433 27.52 14.56 15.24
CA THR A 433 28.53 15.60 15.47
C THR A 433 28.17 16.59 16.58
N GLY A 434 26.95 16.52 17.13
CA GLY A 434 26.46 17.30 18.27
C GLY A 434 26.61 16.60 19.62
N VAL A 435 27.28 15.43 19.69
CA VAL A 435 27.57 14.76 20.95
C VAL A 435 28.36 15.69 21.87
N LYS A 436 27.88 15.88 23.10
CA LYS A 436 28.63 16.60 24.13
C LYS A 436 29.87 15.79 24.47
N LEU A 437 31.01 16.18 23.93
CA LEU A 437 32.32 15.71 24.37
C LEU A 437 32.51 16.18 25.82
N PHE A 438 32.31 15.28 26.78
CA PHE A 438 32.65 15.57 28.16
C PHE A 438 34.17 15.63 28.26
N GLY A 439 34.66 16.80 28.70
CA GLY A 439 36.06 17.20 28.54
C GLY A 439 37.11 16.21 29.05
N GLY A 440 38.10 16.03 28.18
CA GLY A 440 39.48 15.69 28.45
C GLY A 440 40.23 16.00 27.17
N GLU A 441 41.27 16.83 27.22
CA GLU A 441 42.30 16.83 26.18
C GLU A 441 42.71 15.38 25.89
N TYR A 442 43.08 15.06 24.65
CA TYR A 442 43.29 13.73 24.07
C TYR A 442 42.08 13.14 23.34
N ASP A 443 41.82 13.67 22.15
CA ASP A 443 41.37 12.86 21.02
C ASP A 443 42.33 13.20 19.86
N GLU A 444 43.15 12.23 19.43
CA GLU A 444 44.08 12.34 18.29
C GLU A 444 43.37 12.48 16.93
#